data_AF-A0A7D7MF44-F1
#
_entry.id   AF-A0A7D7MF44-F1
#
_cell.length_a   1.000
_cell.length_b   1.000
_cell.length_c   1.000
_cell.angle_alpha   90.00
_cell.angle_beta   90.00
_cell.angle_gamma   90.00
#
_symmetry.space_group_name_H-M   'P 1'
#
loop_
_entity.id
_entity.type
_entity.pdbx_description
1 polymer ?
#
loop_
_entity_poly.entity_id
_entity_poly.type
_entity_poly.pdbx_seq_one_letter_code
_entity_poly.pdbx_strand_id
1 'polypeptide(L)' 'MEFAEYQRRLEKQHGQPIEQIMRDTYVEKDYGPATGAQALGIPRQVFMHFVHEFNLKPDKLKRL' A
#
# COMPACT_ATOMS: atom_id res chain seq x y z
N MET A 1 14.77 -5.62 -6.72
CA MET A 1 13.73 -6.30 -5.93
C MET A 1 12.47 -6.35 -6.76
N GLU A 2 11.92 -7.54 -6.95
CA GLU A 2 10.62 -7.73 -7.60
C GLU A 2 9.48 -7.34 -6.64
N PHE A 3 8.32 -6.97 -7.17
CA PHE A 3 7.13 -6.62 -6.36
C PHE A 3 6.75 -7.74 -5.38
N ALA A 4 6.91 -9.00 -5.80
CA ALA A 4 6.67 -10.17 -4.96
C ALA A 4 7.54 -10.23 -3.69
N GLU A 5 8.76 -9.70 -3.73
CA GLU A 5 9.65 -9.65 -2.56
C GLU A 5 9.19 -8.59 -1.56
N TYR A 6 8.78 -7.41 -2.05
CA TYR A 6 8.18 -6.37 -1.22
C TYR A 6 6.89 -6.84 -0.56
N GLN A 7 6.02 -7.51 -1.34
CA GLN A 7 4.79 -8.09 -0.83
C GLN A 7 5.08 -9.05 0.33
N ARG A 8 5.90 -10.09 0.10
CA ARG A 8 6.22 -11.07 1.15
C ARG A 8 6.82 -10.43 2.39
N ARG A 9 7.68 -9.42 2.22
CA ARG A 9 8.29 -8.69 3.32
C ARG A 9 7.24 -7.92 4.14
N LEU A 10 6.35 -7.19 3.47
CA LEU A 10 5.29 -6.42 4.13
C LEU A 10 4.29 -7.34 4.82
N GLU A 11 3.87 -8.43 4.16
CA GLU A 11 2.97 -9.42 4.75
C GLU A 11 3.58 -10.07 5.99
N LYS A 12 4.89 -10.38 5.96
CA LYS A 12 5.60 -10.90 7.13
C LYS A 12 5.76 -9.87 8.25
N GLN A 13 5.97 -8.59 7.93
CA GLN A 13 6.15 -7.53 8.92
C GLN A 13 4.84 -7.17 9.63
N HIS A 14 3.72 -7.16 8.90
CA HIS A 14 2.42 -6.74 9.42
C HIS A 14 1.51 -7.91 9.80
N GLY A 15 1.81 -9.13 9.35
CA GLY A 15 0.97 -10.30 9.58
C GLY A 15 -0.38 -10.25 8.85
N GLN A 16 -0.48 -9.42 7.81
CA GLN A 16 -1.70 -9.15 7.05
C GLN A 16 -1.41 -9.24 5.55
N PRO A 17 -2.41 -9.54 4.71
CA PRO A 17 -2.22 -9.53 3.26
C PRO A 17 -1.89 -8.11 2.77
N ILE A 18 -1.08 -8.02 1.71
CA ILE A 18 -0.60 -6.74 1.17
C ILE A 18 -1.75 -5.78 0.80
N GLU A 19 -2.83 -6.30 0.25
CA GLU A 19 -4.03 -5.51 -0.07
C GLU A 19 -4.56 -4.77 1.16
N GLN A 20 -4.65 -5.45 2.30
CA GLN A 20 -5.19 -4.90 3.53
C GLN A 20 -4.21 -3.89 4.15
N ILE A 21 -2.91 -4.16 4.09
CA ILE A 21 -1.86 -3.20 4.50
C ILE A 21 -1.96 -1.91 3.68
N MET A 22 -2.11 -2.05 2.36
CA MET A 22 -2.21 -0.92 1.43
C MET A 22 -3.51 -0.16 1.64
N ARG A 23 -4.63 -0.84 1.87
CA ARG A 23 -5.92 -0.21 2.19
C ARG A 23 -5.86 0.54 3.51
N ASP A 24 -5.31 -0.05 4.55
CA ASP A 24 -5.12 0.61 5.85
C ASP A 24 -4.24 1.86 5.72
N THR A 25 -3.16 1.76 4.96
CA THR A 25 -2.22 2.88 4.79
C THR A 25 -2.79 3.97 3.89
N TYR A 26 -3.37 3.62 2.74
CA TYR A 26 -3.80 4.57 1.71
C TYR A 26 -5.20 5.13 1.93
N VAL A 27 -6.13 4.30 2.43
CA VAL A 27 -7.56 4.62 2.62
C VAL A 27 -7.84 4.92 4.09
N GLU A 28 -7.42 4.05 5.02
CA GLU A 28 -7.78 4.25 6.44
C GLU A 28 -7.03 5.41 7.08
N LYS A 29 -5.72 5.49 6.84
CA LYS A 29 -4.84 6.56 7.34
C LYS A 29 -4.78 7.79 6.43
N ASP A 30 -5.48 7.76 5.30
CA ASP A 30 -5.48 8.80 4.27
C ASP A 30 -4.09 9.14 3.69
N TYR A 31 -3.08 8.27 3.83
CA TYR A 31 -1.74 8.63 3.40
C TYR A 31 -1.64 8.79 1.88
N GLY A 32 -0.89 9.81 1.47
CA GLY A 32 -0.50 9.99 0.08
C GLY A 32 0.54 8.94 -0.35
N PRO A 33 0.77 8.78 -1.67
CA PRO A 33 1.71 7.78 -2.19
C PRO A 33 3.15 7.93 -1.67
N ALA A 34 3.58 9.14 -1.35
CA ALA A 34 4.91 9.39 -0.80
C ALA A 34 4.98 9.00 0.70
N THR A 35 4.01 9.47 1.49
CA THR A 35 3.93 9.17 2.93
C THR A 35 3.71 7.67 3.19
N GLY A 36 2.82 7.03 2.43
CA GLY A 36 2.55 5.59 2.55
C GLY A 36 3.77 4.73 2.17
N ALA A 37 4.48 5.11 1.10
CA ALA A 37 5.72 4.43 0.71
C ALA A 37 6.80 4.56 1.80
N GLN A 38 6.96 5.75 2.39
CA GLN A 38 7.89 5.96 3.49
C GLN A 38 7.49 5.18 4.75
N ALA A 39 6.20 5.15 5.09
CA ALA A 39 5.69 4.41 6.24
C ALA A 39 5.92 2.89 6.13
N LEU A 40 5.79 2.34 4.92
CA LEU A 40 6.02 0.93 4.62
C LEU A 40 7.48 0.62 4.29
N GLY A 41 8.36 1.62 4.22
CA GLY A 41 9.78 1.44 3.89
C GLY A 41 10.02 0.89 2.48
N ILE A 42 9.14 1.22 1.53
CA ILE A 42 9.22 0.79 0.12
C ILE A 42 9.35 1.98 -0.83
N PRO A 43 9.83 1.77 -2.07
CA PRO A 43 9.84 2.82 -3.08
C PRO A 43 8.41 3.27 -3.45
N ARG A 44 8.24 4.56 -3.75
CA ARG A 44 6.95 5.13 -4.19
C ARG A 44 6.35 4.42 -5.40
N GLN A 45 7.18 3.98 -6.34
CA GLN A 45 6.70 3.24 -7.52
C GLN A 45 6.09 1.89 -7.14
N VAL A 46 6.68 1.20 -6.17
CA VAL A 46 6.17 -0.06 -5.62
C VAL A 46 4.84 0.19 -4.90
N PHE A 47 4.77 1.25 -4.10
CA PHE A 47 3.53 1.63 -3.43
C PHE A 47 2.42 1.94 -4.44
N MET A 48 2.71 2.74 -5.48
CA MET A 48 1.74 3.05 -6.53
C MET A 48 1.30 1.82 -7.32
N HIS A 49 2.21 0.89 -7.60
CA HIS A 49 1.90 -0.36 -8.28
C HIS A 49 0.80 -1.13 -7.54
N PHE A 50 0.96 -1.35 -6.24
CA PHE A 50 -0.05 -2.03 -5.42
C PHE A 50 -1.35 -1.22 -5.28
N VAL A 51 -1.28 0.11 -5.15
CA VAL A 51 -2.50 0.96 -5.13
C VAL A 51 -3.31 0.81 -6.42
N HIS A 52 -2.63 0.68 -7.57
CA HIS A 52 -3.27 0.44 -8.85
C HIS A 52 -3.76 -1.00 -9.01
N GLU A 53 -2.95 -1.98 -8.61
CA GLU A 53 -3.29 -3.40 -8.65
C GLU A 53 -4.56 -3.72 -7.86
N PHE A 54 -4.69 -3.18 -6.65
CA PHE A 54 -5.86 -3.34 -5.79
C PHE A 54 -6.96 -2.28 -6.02
N ASN A 55 -6.79 -1.42 -7.02
CA ASN A 55 -7.73 -0.36 -7.38
C ASN A 55 -8.22 0.47 -6.16
N LEU A 56 -7.30 0.92 -5.29
CA LEU A 56 -7.65 1.58 -4.00
C LEU A 56 -7.98 3.07 -4.15
N LYS A 57 -7.70 3.68 -5.30
CA LYS A 57 -8.05 5.08 -5.60
C LYS A 57 -9.54 5.40 -5.43
N PRO A 58 -10.48 4.67 -6.05
CA PRO A 58 -11.90 4.91 -5.87
C PRO A 58 -12.37 4.68 -4.43
N ASP A 59 -11.77 3.72 -3.70
CA ASP A 59 -12.14 3.45 -2.30
C ASP A 59 -11.81 4.65 -1.40
N LYS A 60 -10.66 5.30 -1.64
CA LYS A 60 -10.29 6.55 -0.98
C LYS A 60 -11.27 7.69 -1.31
N LEU A 61 -11.67 7.83 -2.57
CA LEU A 61 -12.59 8.88 -3.03
C LEU A 61 -14.01 8.73 -2.49
N LYS A 62 -14.47 7.50 -2.21
CA LYS A 62 -15.79 7.24 -1.60
C LYS A 62 -15.89 7.61 -0.12
N ARG A 63 -14.74 7.78 0.55
CA ARG A 63 -14.66 8.08 1.97
C ARG A 63 -14.58 9.59 2.26
N LEU A 64 -14.32 10.39 1.22
CA LEU A 64 -14.40 11.87 1.20
C LEU A 64 -15.85 12.32 1.00
#